data_AF-A0A940FP73-F1
#
_entry.id   AF-A0A940FP73-F1
#
_cell.length_a   1.000
_cell.length_b   1.000
_cell.length_c   1.000
_cell.angle_alpha   90.00
_cell.angle_beta   90.00
_cell.angle_gamma   90.00
#
_symmetry.space_group_name_H-M   'P 1'
#
loop_
_entity.id
_entity.type
_entity.pdbx_description
1 polymer ?
#
loop_
_entity_poly.entity_id
_entity_poly.type
_entity_poly.pdbx_seq_one_letter_code
_entity_poly.pdbx_strand_id
1 'polypeptide(L)'
;MKHLLLIARLVFGAWMLLSGLNHFFLHFYAEPAGHEPLAVQLMSALFHSGLINVAMGIQLVAGALILIGFFVPLALCVTMPICVCAAYWAVILEHEPIGALLALVAVALNAVLLFAHLGSYRDMLKRHALTAGESDGADYRSLFVDPRGRIARGPFIAALIPLALVALFYHFIVFGRSGQWAMIVLLFPAIVIHARRLHDMGKTAWLLLIAAIPIAAGIWLHMFAPPSDLKRPVIFAALALSALFTLWGLLGKGRGDTERRAAPATGRRAAG
;
A
#
# COMPACT_ATOMS: atom_id res chain seq x y z
N MET A 1 -14.74 -25.96 19.20
CA MET A 1 -14.41 -25.16 18.00
C MET A 1 -13.70 -23.84 18.33
N LYS A 2 -14.24 -22.99 19.21
CA LYS A 2 -13.61 -21.68 19.54
C LYS A 2 -12.16 -21.78 20.05
N HIS A 3 -11.87 -22.71 20.95
CA HIS A 3 -10.50 -22.94 21.46
C HIS A 3 -9.53 -23.44 20.38
N LEU A 4 -9.99 -24.28 19.45
CA LEU A 4 -9.17 -24.78 18.35
C LEU A 4 -8.76 -23.65 17.40
N LEU A 5 -9.69 -22.75 17.06
CA LEU A 5 -9.41 -21.57 16.22
C LEU A 5 -8.49 -20.57 16.94
N LEU A 6 -8.64 -20.43 18.26
CA LEU A 6 -7.72 -19.62 19.06
C LEU A 6 -6.30 -20.19 19.02
N ILE A 7 -6.14 -21.50 19.25
CA ILE A 7 -4.83 -22.17 19.17
C ILE A 7 -4.23 -22.01 17.77
N ALA A 8 -5.01 -22.30 16.72
CA ALA A 8 -4.59 -22.12 15.33
C ALA A 8 -4.11 -20.69 15.05
N ARG A 9 -4.84 -19.69 15.54
CA ARG A 9 -4.49 -18.27 15.40
C ARG A 9 -3.20 -17.94 16.14
N LEU A 10 -3.02 -18.42 17.37
CA LEU A 10 -1.82 -18.18 18.16
C LEU A 10 -0.60 -18.85 17.52
N VAL A 11 -0.72 -20.10 17.09
CA VAL A 11 0.35 -20.82 16.40
C VAL A 11 0.74 -20.13 15.10
N PHE A 12 -0.24 -19.79 14.25
CA PHE A 12 0.04 -19.11 12.98
C PHE A 12 0.64 -17.72 13.18
N GLY A 13 0.05 -16.91 14.07
CA GLY A 13 0.54 -15.57 14.37
C GLY A 13 1.94 -15.57 14.95
N ALA A 14 2.23 -16.51 15.87
CA ALA A 14 3.56 -16.68 16.44
C ALA A 14 4.58 -17.09 15.38
N TRP A 15 4.21 -18.02 14.48
CA TRP A 15 5.09 -18.40 13.38
C TRP A 15 5.43 -17.20 12.49
N MET A 16 4.43 -16.47 11.98
CA MET A 16 4.68 -15.30 11.11
C MET A 16 5.53 -14.23 11.81
N LEU A 17 5.24 -13.96 13.09
CA LEU A 17 5.99 -13.00 13.89
C LEU A 17 7.45 -13.44 14.07
N LEU A 18 7.68 -14.71 14.44
CA LEU A 18 9.01 -15.26 14.68
C LEU A 18 9.82 -15.31 13.39
N SER A 19 9.22 -15.65 12.24
CA SER A 19 9.90 -15.58 10.94
C SER A 19 10.41 -14.17 10.63
N GLY A 20 9.56 -13.15 10.82
CA GLY A 20 9.95 -11.77 10.61
C GLY A 20 11.01 -11.29 11.63
N LEU A 21 10.87 -11.65 12.90
CA LEU A 21 11.85 -11.30 13.93
C LEU A 21 13.20 -11.98 13.69
N ASN A 22 13.19 -13.22 13.20
CA ASN A 22 14.38 -13.98 12.84
C ASN A 22 15.18 -13.24 11.76
N HIS A 23 14.51 -12.82 10.69
CA HIS A 23 15.13 -12.13 9.56
C HIS A 23 15.77 -10.79 9.95
N PHE A 24 15.12 -9.98 10.79
CA PHE A 24 15.58 -8.62 11.08
C PHE A 24 16.45 -8.47 12.33
N PHE A 25 16.23 -9.30 13.36
CA PHE A 25 16.80 -9.04 14.69
C PHE A 25 17.47 -10.26 15.30
N LEU A 26 16.79 -11.41 15.30
CA LEU A 26 17.11 -12.50 16.24
C LEU A 26 18.02 -13.58 15.65
N HIS A 27 17.97 -13.83 14.34
CA HIS A 27 18.81 -14.83 13.66
C HIS A 27 18.86 -16.20 14.36
N PHE A 28 17.75 -16.64 14.96
CA PHE A 28 17.58 -17.93 15.62
C PHE A 28 17.91 -19.14 14.74
N TYR A 29 17.61 -19.04 13.45
CA TYR A 29 17.93 -20.07 12.46
C TYR A 29 18.35 -19.43 11.14
N ALA A 30 19.21 -20.14 10.40
CA ALA A 30 19.62 -19.73 9.07
C ALA A 30 18.41 -19.80 8.12
N GLU A 31 18.16 -18.72 7.38
CA GLU A 31 17.13 -18.72 6.36
C GLU A 31 17.50 -19.72 5.27
N PRO A 32 16.57 -20.58 4.83
CA PRO A 32 16.87 -21.62 3.86
C PRO A 32 17.22 -20.98 2.52
N ALA A 33 18.48 -21.08 2.13
CA ALA A 33 18.96 -20.65 0.81
C ALA A 33 18.48 -21.60 -0.31
N GLY A 34 18.11 -22.82 0.06
CA GLY A 34 17.78 -23.93 -0.84
C GLY A 34 19.01 -24.72 -1.27
N HIS A 35 18.78 -25.92 -1.79
CA HIS A 35 19.79 -26.81 -2.34
C HIS A 35 19.61 -26.99 -3.86
N GLU A 36 18.37 -26.91 -4.33
CA GLU A 36 18.07 -27.06 -5.76
C GLU A 36 18.48 -25.79 -6.54
N PRO A 37 19.09 -25.92 -7.74
CA PRO A 37 19.64 -24.77 -8.45
C PRO A 37 18.63 -23.65 -8.70
N LEU A 38 17.38 -24.00 -9.03
CA LEU A 38 16.32 -23.02 -9.30
C LEU A 38 15.79 -22.38 -8.00
N ALA A 39 15.72 -23.14 -6.90
CA ALA A 39 15.35 -22.64 -5.59
C ALA A 39 16.39 -21.62 -5.09
N VAL A 40 17.67 -21.94 -5.23
CA VAL A 40 18.80 -21.05 -4.89
C VAL A 40 18.78 -19.78 -5.74
N GLN A 41 18.56 -19.88 -7.05
CA GLN A 41 18.50 -18.72 -7.93
C GLN A 41 17.37 -17.75 -7.54
N LEU A 42 16.16 -18.27 -7.29
CA LEU A 42 15.04 -17.44 -6.87
C LEU A 42 15.31 -16.81 -5.50
N MET A 43 15.79 -17.59 -4.53
CA MET A 43 16.07 -17.10 -3.19
C MET A 43 17.16 -16.01 -3.23
N SER A 44 18.25 -16.26 -3.94
CA SER A 44 19.32 -15.27 -4.17
C SER A 44 18.79 -13.99 -4.82
N ALA A 45 17.90 -14.07 -5.81
CA ALA A 45 17.29 -12.90 -6.42
C ALA A 45 16.42 -12.11 -5.42
N LEU A 46 15.68 -12.79 -4.55
CA LEU A 46 14.86 -12.15 -3.51
C LEU A 46 15.72 -11.43 -2.46
N PHE A 47 16.83 -12.03 -2.04
CA PHE A 47 17.79 -11.41 -1.13
C PHE A 47 18.48 -10.20 -1.77
N HIS A 48 19.09 -10.37 -2.94
CA HIS A 48 19.82 -9.29 -3.61
C HIS A 48 18.93 -8.10 -4.02
N SER A 49 17.66 -8.36 -4.34
CA SER A 49 16.70 -7.30 -4.66
C SER A 49 16.09 -6.61 -3.43
N GLY A 50 16.28 -7.16 -2.23
CA GLY A 50 15.63 -6.72 -1.00
C GLY A 50 14.13 -7.05 -0.93
N LEU A 51 13.59 -7.81 -1.89
CA LEU A 51 12.17 -8.19 -1.88
C LEU A 51 11.83 -9.14 -0.73
N ILE A 52 12.81 -9.96 -0.30
CA ILE A 52 12.65 -10.82 0.88
C ILE A 52 12.37 -9.98 2.14
N ASN A 53 13.00 -8.81 2.29
CA ASN A 53 12.78 -7.90 3.42
C ASN A 53 11.32 -7.41 3.44
N VAL A 54 10.71 -7.18 2.27
CA VAL A 54 9.30 -6.78 2.18
C VAL A 54 8.40 -7.90 2.68
N ALA A 55 8.62 -9.13 2.21
CA ALA A 55 7.85 -10.29 2.62
C ALA A 55 7.98 -10.56 4.13
N MET A 56 9.19 -10.47 4.68
CA MET A 56 9.45 -10.66 6.10
C MET A 56 8.91 -9.51 6.95
N GLY A 57 8.98 -8.27 6.46
CA GLY A 57 8.39 -7.10 7.13
C GLY A 57 6.88 -7.21 7.24
N ILE A 58 6.22 -7.67 6.16
CA ILE A 58 4.79 -7.95 6.18
C ILE A 58 4.47 -9.09 7.16
N GLN A 59 5.23 -10.20 7.15
CA GLN A 59 5.03 -11.30 8.10
C GLN A 59 5.21 -10.86 9.56
N LEU A 60 6.22 -10.02 9.85
CA LEU A 60 6.46 -9.47 11.18
C LEU A 60 5.25 -8.69 11.69
N VAL A 61 4.79 -7.71 10.90
CA VAL A 61 3.68 -6.84 11.29
C VAL A 61 2.36 -7.62 11.35
N ALA A 62 2.08 -8.44 10.34
CA ALA A 62 0.85 -9.25 10.31
C ALA A 62 0.82 -10.30 11.43
N GLY A 63 1.95 -10.93 11.75
CA GLY A 63 2.08 -11.84 12.88
C GLY A 63 1.76 -11.18 14.22
N ALA A 64 2.31 -9.98 14.46
CA ALA A 64 1.99 -9.19 15.65
C ALA A 64 0.49 -8.84 15.74
N LEU A 65 -0.10 -8.39 14.63
CA LEU A 65 -1.52 -8.06 14.52
C LEU A 65 -2.42 -9.28 14.81
N ILE A 66 -2.08 -10.44 14.25
CA ILE A 66 -2.79 -11.70 14.49
C ILE A 66 -2.73 -12.09 15.97
N LEU A 67 -1.56 -11.99 16.62
CA LEU A 67 -1.42 -12.33 18.03
C LEU A 67 -2.20 -11.40 18.95
N ILE A 68 -2.03 -10.09 18.78
CA ILE A 68 -2.72 -9.06 19.58
C ILE A 68 -4.24 -9.14 19.35
N GLY A 69 -4.68 -9.59 18.18
CA GLY A 69 -6.09 -9.66 17.83
C GLY A 69 -6.61 -8.40 17.15
N PHE A 70 -5.70 -7.56 16.68
CA PHE A 70 -6.02 -6.32 15.99
C PHE A 70 -5.97 -6.55 14.47
N PHE A 71 -7.04 -6.19 13.75
CA PHE A 71 -7.15 -6.41 12.30
C PHE A 71 -6.82 -7.83 11.81
N VAL A 72 -7.17 -8.86 12.60
CA VAL A 72 -6.88 -10.27 12.27
C VAL A 72 -7.32 -10.65 10.84
N PRO A 73 -8.55 -10.33 10.38
CA PRO A 73 -8.97 -10.73 9.04
C PRO A 73 -8.12 -10.10 7.93
N LEU A 74 -7.70 -8.84 8.10
CA LEU A 74 -6.82 -8.15 7.15
C LEU A 74 -5.43 -8.78 7.14
N ALA A 75 -4.86 -9.02 8.33
CA ALA A 75 -3.54 -9.62 8.47
C ALA A 75 -3.47 -11.00 7.79
N LEU A 76 -4.50 -11.83 7.98
CA LEU A 76 -4.61 -13.14 7.32
C LEU A 76 -4.66 -13.02 5.79
N CYS A 77 -5.42 -12.06 5.25
CA CYS A 77 -5.50 -11.83 3.80
C CYS A 77 -4.15 -11.42 3.21
N VAL A 78 -3.43 -10.55 3.90
CA VAL A 78 -2.13 -10.04 3.43
C VAL A 78 -1.04 -11.12 3.53
N THR A 79 -1.09 -12.02 4.51
CA THR A 79 -0.11 -13.12 4.64
C THR A 79 -0.34 -14.26 3.63
N MET A 80 -1.58 -14.48 3.17
CA MET A 80 -1.89 -15.59 2.26
C MET A 80 -1.01 -15.64 1.00
N PRO A 81 -0.84 -14.57 0.20
CA PRO A 81 0.03 -14.61 -0.97
C PRO A 81 1.49 -14.93 -0.61
N ILE A 82 1.95 -14.49 0.57
CA ILE A 82 3.31 -14.79 1.04
C ILE A 82 3.43 -16.28 1.36
N CYS A 83 2.46 -16.87 2.06
CA CYS A 83 2.44 -18.30 2.34
C CYS A 83 2.37 -19.13 1.04
N VAL A 84 1.62 -18.68 0.03
CA VAL A 84 1.54 -19.36 -1.28
C VAL A 84 2.88 -19.29 -2.02
N CYS A 85 3.55 -18.14 -2.05
CA CYS A 85 4.89 -18.01 -2.64
C CYS A 85 5.92 -18.89 -1.91
N ALA A 86 5.86 -18.93 -0.58
CA ALA A 86 6.74 -19.79 0.22
C ALA A 86 6.46 -21.28 -0.04
N ALA A 87 5.20 -21.68 -0.17
CA ALA A 87 4.82 -23.04 -0.54
C ALA A 87 5.25 -23.40 -1.96
N TYR A 88 5.14 -22.48 -2.92
CA TYR A 88 5.68 -22.70 -4.26
C TYR A 88 7.19 -22.96 -4.23
N TRP A 89 7.94 -22.11 -3.52
CA TRP A 89 9.38 -22.30 -3.37
C TRP A 89 9.72 -23.64 -2.69
N ALA A 90 9.07 -23.96 -1.56
CA ALA A 90 9.38 -25.15 -0.78
C ALA A 90 8.94 -26.47 -1.46
N VAL A 91 7.77 -26.49 -2.10
CA VAL A 91 7.18 -27.71 -2.68
C VAL A 91 7.63 -27.94 -4.12
N ILE A 92 7.71 -26.87 -4.93
CA ILE A 92 7.93 -26.97 -6.39
C ILE A 92 9.38 -26.74 -6.78
N LEU A 93 10.14 -25.94 -6.03
CA LEU A 93 11.53 -25.66 -6.38
C LEU A 93 12.50 -26.48 -5.53
N GLU A 94 12.32 -26.50 -4.21
CA GLU A 94 13.29 -27.09 -3.28
C GLU A 94 13.11 -28.60 -3.08
N HIS A 95 11.87 -29.09 -3.05
CA HIS A 95 11.53 -30.52 -2.87
C HIS A 95 12.01 -31.15 -1.55
N GLU A 96 12.45 -30.35 -0.57
CA GLU A 96 12.82 -30.84 0.76
C GLU A 96 11.54 -31.15 1.57
N PRO A 97 11.39 -32.39 2.09
CA PRO A 97 10.11 -32.87 2.62
C PRO A 97 9.60 -32.11 3.85
N ILE A 98 10.49 -31.72 4.77
CA ILE A 98 10.09 -31.04 6.01
C ILE A 98 9.64 -29.60 5.69
N GLY A 99 10.42 -28.87 4.91
CA GLY A 99 10.12 -27.52 4.46
C GLY A 99 8.84 -27.46 3.62
N ALA A 100 8.66 -28.42 2.71
CA ALA A 100 7.43 -28.57 1.93
C ALA A 100 6.21 -28.79 2.83
N LEU A 101 6.31 -29.71 3.81
CA LEU A 101 5.23 -29.96 4.76
C LEU A 101 4.90 -28.72 5.59
N LEU A 102 5.92 -28.04 6.12
CA LEU A 102 5.74 -26.82 6.92
C LEU A 102 5.06 -25.70 6.11
N ALA A 103 5.47 -25.50 4.85
CA ALA A 103 4.85 -24.50 3.99
C ALA A 103 3.39 -24.84 3.66
N LEU A 104 3.07 -26.12 3.41
CA LEU A 104 1.69 -26.57 3.22
C LEU A 104 0.84 -26.41 4.47
N VAL A 105 1.40 -26.70 5.66
CA VAL A 105 0.74 -26.47 6.95
C VAL A 105 0.48 -24.97 7.15
N ALA A 106 1.43 -24.10 6.81
CA ALA A 106 1.24 -22.65 6.90
C ALA A 106 0.09 -22.17 6.00
N VAL A 107 0.03 -22.62 4.75
CA VAL A 107 -1.07 -22.32 3.82
C VAL A 107 -2.40 -22.86 4.34
N ALA A 108 -2.44 -24.11 4.81
CA ALA A 108 -3.65 -24.73 5.32
C ALA A 108 -4.17 -24.02 6.58
N LEU A 109 -3.27 -23.68 7.51
CA LEU A 109 -3.62 -22.96 8.73
C LEU A 109 -4.13 -21.55 8.42
N ASN A 110 -3.48 -20.84 7.49
CA ASN A 110 -3.94 -19.53 7.05
C ASN A 110 -5.31 -19.61 6.36
N ALA A 111 -5.52 -20.60 5.48
CA ALA A 111 -6.79 -20.85 4.81
C ALA A 111 -7.92 -21.18 5.81
N VAL A 112 -7.69 -22.06 6.78
CA VAL A 112 -8.68 -22.39 7.82
C VAL A 112 -9.06 -21.14 8.62
N LEU A 113 -8.09 -20.30 8.98
CA LEU A 113 -8.35 -19.04 9.68
C LEU A 113 -9.11 -18.04 8.79
N LEU A 114 -8.77 -17.94 7.50
CA LEU A 114 -9.52 -17.14 6.52
C LEU A 114 -10.98 -17.61 6.42
N PHE A 115 -11.22 -18.91 6.29
CA PHE A 115 -12.57 -19.46 6.24
C PHE A 115 -13.33 -19.26 7.55
N ALA A 116 -12.65 -19.33 8.70
CA ALA A 116 -13.26 -19.02 9.99
C ALA A 116 -13.70 -17.54 10.10
N HIS A 117 -13.01 -16.64 9.39
CA HIS A 117 -13.34 -15.22 9.30
C HIS A 117 -14.17 -14.85 8.05
N LEU A 118 -14.76 -15.82 7.33
CA LEU A 118 -15.48 -15.58 6.07
C LEU A 118 -16.58 -14.51 6.17
N GLY A 119 -17.28 -14.46 7.31
CA GLY A 119 -18.29 -13.42 7.58
C GLY A 119 -17.71 -11.99 7.58
N SER A 120 -16.44 -11.82 7.96
CA SER A 120 -15.75 -10.52 7.94
C SER A 120 -15.40 -10.07 6.52
N TYR A 121 -15.32 -11.00 5.56
CA TYR A 121 -15.01 -10.72 4.15
C TYR A 121 -16.26 -10.51 3.29
N ARG A 122 -17.46 -10.62 3.87
CA ARG A 122 -18.73 -10.58 3.13
C ARG A 122 -18.84 -9.38 2.20
N ASP A 123 -18.45 -8.20 2.67
CA ASP A 123 -18.52 -6.96 1.88
C ASP A 123 -17.48 -6.90 0.77
N MET A 124 -16.30 -7.51 0.98
CA MET A 124 -15.25 -7.63 -0.03
C MET A 124 -15.65 -8.61 -1.15
N LEU A 125 -16.43 -9.64 -0.83
CA LEU A 125 -16.90 -10.66 -1.78
C LEU A 125 -18.14 -10.24 -2.58
N LYS A 126 -18.72 -9.06 -2.31
CA LYS A 126 -19.82 -8.52 -3.13
C LYS A 126 -19.28 -8.15 -4.51
N ARG A 127 -20.08 -8.44 -5.56
CA ARG A 127 -19.79 -8.08 -6.96
C ARG A 127 -19.41 -6.60 -7.13
N HIS A 128 -19.99 -5.74 -6.31
CA HIS A 128 -19.65 -4.32 -6.20
C HIS A 128 -19.50 -3.97 -4.72
N ALA A 129 -18.30 -4.14 -4.17
CA ALA A 129 -17.97 -3.58 -2.86
C ALA A 129 -18.00 -2.05 -2.95
N LEU A 130 -18.73 -1.41 -2.05
CA LEU A 130 -18.66 0.04 -1.83
C LEU A 130 -17.42 0.31 -0.97
N THR A 131 -16.62 1.32 -1.32
CA THR A 131 -15.46 1.71 -0.51
C THR A 131 -15.91 2.35 0.80
N ALA A 132 -15.06 2.35 1.83
CA ALA A 132 -15.40 2.92 3.13
C ALA A 132 -15.77 4.41 2.99
N GLY A 133 -17.02 4.76 3.35
CA GLY A 133 -17.58 6.10 3.19
C GLY A 133 -18.53 6.26 2.00
N GLU A 134 -18.59 5.28 1.09
CA GLU A 134 -19.53 5.26 -0.03
C GLU A 134 -20.94 4.88 0.41
N SER A 135 -21.93 5.56 -0.18
CA SER A 135 -23.34 5.17 -0.21
C SER A 135 -23.82 5.26 -1.66
N ASP A 136 -25.03 4.82 -1.98
CA ASP A 136 -25.62 4.87 -3.34
C ASP A 136 -25.68 6.28 -3.99
N GLY A 137 -25.15 7.33 -3.35
CA GLY A 137 -24.97 8.67 -3.91
C GLY A 137 -23.64 9.38 -3.59
N ALA A 138 -22.69 8.76 -2.88
CA ALA A 138 -21.37 9.34 -2.61
C ALA A 138 -20.30 8.38 -3.13
N ASP A 139 -19.74 8.66 -4.32
CA ASP A 139 -18.87 7.75 -5.06
C ASP A 139 -17.38 8.14 -4.94
N TYR A 140 -16.65 7.43 -4.06
CA TYR A 140 -15.22 7.62 -3.83
C TYR A 140 -14.37 6.78 -4.81
N ARG A 141 -14.97 5.89 -5.63
CA ARG A 141 -14.32 5.11 -6.70
C ARG A 141 -13.52 5.99 -7.66
N SER A 142 -13.98 7.23 -7.81
CA SER A 142 -13.38 8.24 -8.66
C SER A 142 -12.19 8.97 -8.02
N LEU A 143 -11.97 8.89 -6.70
CA LEU A 143 -11.10 9.84 -5.98
C LEU A 143 -9.63 9.78 -6.42
N PHE A 144 -9.11 8.56 -6.57
CA PHE A 144 -7.72 8.31 -6.95
C PHE A 144 -7.57 7.85 -8.41
N VAL A 145 -8.68 7.67 -9.13
CA VAL A 145 -8.71 7.06 -10.47
C VAL A 145 -9.25 8.02 -11.53
N ASP A 146 -10.28 8.80 -11.24
CA ASP A 146 -10.91 9.70 -12.21
C ASP A 146 -10.49 11.17 -11.98
N PRO A 147 -9.72 11.76 -12.92
CA PRO A 147 -9.26 13.15 -12.81
C PRO A 147 -10.34 14.20 -13.09
N ARG A 148 -11.52 13.82 -13.63
CA ARG A 148 -12.56 14.78 -14.07
C ARG A 148 -13.34 15.40 -12.91
N GLY A 149 -13.31 14.78 -11.74
CA GLY A 149 -14.00 15.26 -10.56
C GLY A 149 -13.42 16.54 -9.95
N ARG A 150 -14.10 17.07 -8.93
CA ARG A 150 -13.59 18.13 -8.04
C ARG A 150 -13.41 17.57 -6.63
N ILE A 151 -12.50 18.16 -5.86
CA ILE A 151 -12.26 17.79 -4.48
C ILE A 151 -12.04 19.05 -3.63
N ALA A 152 -12.83 19.19 -2.57
CA ALA A 152 -12.68 20.30 -1.64
C ALA A 152 -11.43 20.14 -0.77
N ARG A 153 -11.04 21.19 -0.04
CA ARG A 153 -9.80 21.24 0.74
C ARG A 153 -9.70 20.13 1.79
N GLY A 154 -10.76 19.88 2.55
CA GLY A 154 -10.77 18.87 3.62
C GLY A 154 -10.51 17.45 3.11
N PRO A 155 -11.32 16.94 2.16
CA PRO A 155 -11.10 15.63 1.54
C PRO A 155 -9.75 15.51 0.81
N PHE A 156 -9.24 16.61 0.23
CA PHE A 156 -7.90 16.64 -0.36
C PHE A 156 -6.82 16.33 0.67
N ILE A 157 -6.86 16.95 1.85
CA ILE A 157 -5.92 16.65 2.94
C ILE A 157 -6.07 15.20 3.39
N ALA A 158 -7.32 14.73 3.59
CA ALA A 158 -7.58 13.36 4.00
C ALA A 158 -7.03 12.32 2.99
N ALA A 159 -7.06 12.62 1.69
CA ALA A 159 -6.54 11.74 0.64
C ALA A 159 -5.00 11.74 0.54
N LEU A 160 -4.34 12.83 0.93
CA LEU A 160 -2.86 12.90 0.96
C LEU A 160 -2.25 12.05 2.07
N ILE A 161 -2.94 11.88 3.21
CA ILE A 161 -2.44 11.09 4.35
C ILE A 161 -2.13 9.64 3.98
N PRO A 162 -3.07 8.83 3.45
CA PRO A 162 -2.79 7.44 3.10
C PRO A 162 -1.74 7.35 1.99
N LEU A 163 -1.76 8.27 1.02
CA LEU A 163 -0.76 8.32 -0.04
C LEU A 163 0.66 8.57 0.51
N ALA A 164 0.79 9.49 1.46
CA ALA A 164 2.06 9.78 2.13
C ALA A 164 2.52 8.59 2.99
N LEU A 165 1.62 7.94 3.74
CA LEU A 165 1.95 6.76 4.54
C LEU A 165 2.47 5.61 3.68
N VAL A 166 1.82 5.33 2.55
CA VAL A 166 2.26 4.29 1.60
C VAL A 166 3.60 4.68 0.96
N ALA A 167 3.78 5.96 0.60
CA ALA A 167 5.06 6.45 0.08
C ALA A 167 6.20 6.32 1.11
N LEU A 168 5.95 6.65 2.38
CA LEU A 168 6.92 6.49 3.47
C LEU A 168 7.25 5.01 3.72
N PHE A 169 6.26 4.12 3.67
CA PHE A 169 6.48 2.67 3.76
C PHE A 169 7.44 2.19 2.66
N TYR A 170 7.17 2.53 1.39
CA TYR A 170 8.05 2.12 0.30
C TYR A 170 9.42 2.82 0.33
N HIS A 171 9.53 4.00 0.93
CA HIS A 171 10.81 4.68 1.08
C HIS A 171 11.70 4.09 2.18
N PHE A 172 11.12 3.78 3.35
CA PHE A 172 11.88 3.38 4.54
C PHE A 172 11.96 1.86 4.76
N ILE A 173 11.01 1.09 4.23
CA ILE A 173 10.94 -0.36 4.44
C ILE A 173 11.38 -1.12 3.18
N VAL A 174 11.06 -0.60 1.99
CA VAL A 174 11.33 -1.29 0.72
C VAL A 174 12.52 -0.66 0.00
N PHE A 175 13.72 -1.17 0.28
CA PHE A 175 14.94 -0.62 -0.31
C PHE A 175 15.14 -1.02 -1.78
N GLY A 176 16.03 -0.30 -2.46
CA GLY A 176 16.48 -0.63 -3.80
C GLY A 176 15.48 -0.30 -4.90
N ARG A 177 15.64 -0.98 -6.04
CA ARG A 177 14.87 -0.69 -7.27
C ARG A 177 13.38 -0.98 -7.13
N SER A 178 13.02 -1.96 -6.29
CA SER A 178 11.62 -2.32 -6.02
C SER A 178 10.84 -1.19 -5.34
N GLY A 179 11.42 -0.54 -4.32
CA GLY A 179 10.81 0.63 -3.67
C GLY A 179 10.68 1.80 -4.63
N GLN A 180 11.70 2.04 -5.47
CA GLN A 180 11.66 3.10 -6.49
C GLN A 180 10.51 2.89 -7.49
N TRP A 181 10.30 1.67 -7.98
CA TRP A 181 9.17 1.36 -8.88
C TRP A 181 7.81 1.54 -8.20
N ALA A 182 7.67 1.12 -6.94
CA ALA A 182 6.44 1.33 -6.19
C ALA A 182 6.10 2.82 -6.05
N MET A 183 7.11 3.67 -5.81
CA MET A 183 6.92 5.13 -5.73
C MET A 183 6.46 5.74 -7.06
N ILE A 184 6.88 5.20 -8.20
CA ILE A 184 6.41 5.64 -9.53
C ILE A 184 4.92 5.33 -9.69
N VAL A 185 4.46 4.16 -9.24
CA VAL A 185 3.04 3.78 -9.30
C VAL A 185 2.17 4.75 -8.48
N LEU A 186 2.68 5.23 -7.34
CA LEU A 186 1.99 6.21 -6.49
C LEU A 186 1.86 7.60 -7.13
N LEU A 187 2.60 7.90 -8.20
CA LEU A 187 2.43 9.18 -8.92
C LEU A 187 1.07 9.30 -9.58
N PHE A 188 0.50 8.20 -10.08
CA PHE A 188 -0.83 8.20 -10.70
C PHE A 188 -1.92 8.73 -9.74
N PRO A 189 -2.15 8.10 -8.56
CA PRO A 189 -3.13 8.62 -7.62
C PRO A 189 -2.77 10.03 -7.11
N ALA A 190 -1.47 10.37 -6.97
CA ALA A 190 -1.04 11.71 -6.61
C ALA A 190 -1.50 12.77 -7.63
N ILE A 191 -1.29 12.51 -8.93
CA ILE A 191 -1.67 13.39 -10.03
C ILE A 191 -3.19 13.56 -10.07
N VAL A 192 -3.95 12.47 -9.93
CA VAL A 192 -5.43 12.51 -9.96
C VAL A 192 -5.98 13.42 -8.87
N ILE A 193 -5.52 13.27 -7.62
CA ILE A 193 -6.00 14.10 -6.50
C ILE A 193 -5.67 15.58 -6.73
N HIS A 194 -4.46 15.90 -7.19
CA HIS A 194 -4.06 17.29 -7.48
C HIS A 194 -4.84 17.87 -8.67
N ALA A 195 -5.15 17.06 -9.69
CA ALA A 195 -5.92 17.49 -10.85
C ALA A 195 -7.33 17.91 -10.43
N ARG A 196 -7.98 17.06 -9.62
CA ARG A 196 -9.30 17.36 -9.04
C ARG A 196 -9.28 18.61 -8.16
N ARG A 197 -8.17 18.85 -7.44
CA ARG A 197 -8.03 20.02 -6.57
C ARG A 197 -7.86 21.30 -7.38
N LEU A 198 -7.09 21.25 -8.46
CA LEU A 198 -6.98 22.37 -9.41
C LEU A 198 -8.34 22.68 -10.06
N HIS A 199 -9.11 21.66 -10.46
CA HIS A 199 -10.45 21.86 -10.98
C HIS A 199 -11.39 22.55 -9.99
N ASP A 200 -11.32 22.20 -8.70
CA ASP A 200 -12.09 22.87 -7.64
C ASP A 200 -11.70 24.36 -7.46
N MET A 201 -10.44 24.68 -7.69
CA MET A 201 -9.92 26.06 -7.71
C MET A 201 -10.20 26.80 -9.04
N GLY A 202 -10.91 26.17 -9.98
CA GLY A 202 -11.19 26.74 -11.30
C GLY A 202 -9.96 26.81 -12.22
N LYS A 203 -8.93 26.01 -11.94
CA LYS A 203 -7.70 25.90 -12.72
C LYS A 203 -7.72 24.63 -13.58
N THR A 204 -6.92 24.63 -14.64
CA THR A 204 -6.76 23.46 -15.52
C THR A 204 -5.79 22.44 -14.91
N ALA A 205 -6.11 21.15 -15.00
CA ALA A 205 -5.21 20.07 -14.57
C ALA A 205 -3.91 20.00 -15.39
N TRP A 206 -3.89 20.58 -16.60
CA TRP A 206 -2.70 20.65 -17.45
C TRP A 206 -1.51 21.35 -16.78
N LEU A 207 -1.75 22.21 -15.78
CA LEU A 207 -0.67 22.82 -15.00
C LEU A 207 0.21 21.78 -14.29
N LEU A 208 -0.31 20.59 -13.98
CA LEU A 208 0.46 19.53 -13.35
C LEU A 208 1.59 19.00 -14.24
N LEU A 209 1.54 19.22 -15.57
CA LEU A 209 2.66 18.88 -16.44
C LEU A 209 3.95 19.59 -16.03
N ILE A 210 3.85 20.78 -15.43
CA ILE A 210 5.00 21.54 -14.93
C ILE A 210 5.78 20.72 -13.90
N ALA A 211 5.09 19.99 -13.02
CA ALA A 211 5.72 19.09 -12.06
C ALA A 211 5.97 17.68 -12.63
N ALA A 212 5.03 17.14 -13.41
CA ALA A 212 5.11 15.78 -13.92
C ALA A 212 6.27 15.55 -14.90
N ILE A 213 6.60 16.55 -15.73
CA ILE A 213 7.71 16.44 -16.70
C ILE A 213 9.06 16.31 -15.98
N PRO A 214 9.44 17.21 -15.03
CA PRO A 214 10.66 17.04 -14.24
C PRO A 214 10.70 15.75 -13.42
N ILE A 215 9.56 15.29 -12.89
CA ILE A 215 9.48 14.01 -12.18
C ILE A 215 9.82 12.84 -13.13
N ALA A 216 9.16 12.79 -14.29
CA ALA A 216 9.41 11.77 -15.30
C ALA A 216 10.86 11.80 -15.81
N ALA A 217 11.39 13.00 -16.06
CA ALA A 217 12.79 13.20 -16.45
C ALA A 217 13.76 12.75 -15.34
N GLY A 218 13.48 13.08 -14.08
CA GLY A 218 14.27 12.66 -12.93
C GLY A 218 14.29 11.14 -12.77
N ILE A 219 13.14 10.48 -12.92
CA ILE A 219 13.03 9.01 -12.94
C ILE A 219 13.86 8.41 -14.07
N TRP A 220 13.71 8.92 -15.29
CA TRP A 220 14.45 8.43 -16.45
C TRP A 220 15.96 8.55 -16.26
N LEU A 221 16.44 9.72 -15.83
CA LEU A 221 17.85 9.96 -15.56
C LEU A 221 18.39 9.07 -14.42
N HIS A 222 17.59 8.85 -13.37
CA HIS A 222 17.98 7.97 -12.28
C HIS A 222 18.15 6.53 -12.75
N MET A 223 17.27 6.06 -13.63
CA MET A 223 17.21 4.67 -14.09
C MET A 223 18.20 4.33 -15.20
N PHE A 224 18.40 5.24 -16.16
CA PHE A 224 19.08 4.90 -17.42
C PHE A 224 20.31 5.75 -17.72
N ALA A 225 20.46 6.92 -17.10
CA ALA A 225 21.63 7.76 -17.35
C ALA A 225 22.80 7.36 -16.43
N PRO A 226 24.07 7.45 -16.89
CA PRO A 226 25.23 7.35 -16.01
C PRO A 226 25.21 8.47 -14.96
N PRO A 227 25.97 8.35 -13.85
CA PRO A 227 26.10 9.42 -12.86
C PRO A 227 26.46 10.75 -13.54
N SER A 228 25.63 11.78 -13.34
CA SER A 228 25.80 13.09 -13.95
C SER A 228 25.34 14.18 -12.99
N ASP A 229 25.97 15.35 -13.10
CA ASP A 229 25.63 16.52 -12.26
C ASP A 229 24.21 17.03 -12.52
N LEU A 230 23.59 16.63 -13.62
CA LEU A 230 22.22 16.99 -13.98
C LEU A 230 21.16 16.24 -13.15
N LYS A 231 21.47 15.07 -12.58
CA LYS A 231 20.48 14.27 -11.83
C LYS A 231 19.94 15.01 -10.61
N ARG A 232 20.85 15.55 -9.80
CA ARG A 232 20.53 16.24 -8.55
C ARG A 232 19.61 17.45 -8.78
N PRO A 233 19.93 18.43 -9.64
CA PRO A 233 19.07 19.59 -9.85
C PRO A 233 17.71 19.21 -10.45
N VAL A 234 17.63 18.20 -11.32
CA VAL A 234 16.34 17.74 -11.87
C VAL A 234 15.46 17.13 -10.78
N ILE A 235 16.01 16.29 -9.90
CA ILE A 235 15.27 15.73 -8.76
C ILE A 235 14.83 16.83 -7.79
N PHE A 236 15.70 17.77 -7.46
CA PHE A 236 15.34 18.90 -6.59
C PHE A 236 14.24 19.77 -7.20
N ALA A 237 14.31 20.05 -8.50
CA ALA A 237 13.26 20.79 -9.20
C ALA A 237 11.92 20.03 -9.16
N ALA A 238 11.94 18.71 -9.41
CA ALA A 238 10.77 17.85 -9.33
C ALA A 238 10.12 17.86 -7.92
N LEU A 239 10.93 17.76 -6.87
CA LEU A 239 10.46 17.80 -5.48
C LEU A 239 9.91 19.19 -5.11
N ALA A 240 10.63 20.26 -5.47
CA ALA A 240 10.22 21.63 -5.19
C ALA A 240 8.89 21.97 -5.88
N LEU A 241 8.72 21.58 -7.15
CA LEU A 241 7.48 21.78 -7.89
C LEU A 241 6.34 20.95 -7.31
N SER A 242 6.59 19.69 -6.94
CA SER A 242 5.58 18.85 -6.27
C SER A 242 5.12 19.48 -4.95
N ALA A 243 6.07 19.91 -4.11
CA ALA A 243 5.77 20.58 -2.85
C ALA A 243 4.98 21.87 -3.07
N LEU A 244 5.33 22.66 -4.09
CA LEU A 244 4.63 23.90 -4.44
C LEU A 244 3.19 23.61 -4.89
N PHE A 245 2.95 22.59 -5.71
CA PHE A 245 1.60 22.18 -6.10
C PHE A 245 0.77 21.67 -4.91
N THR A 246 1.39 20.91 -4.00
CA THR A 246 0.72 20.47 -2.78
C THR A 246 0.38 21.65 -1.87
N LEU A 247 1.32 22.56 -1.61
CA LEU A 247 1.09 23.79 -0.84
C LEU A 247 0.02 24.67 -1.48
N TRP A 248 0.04 24.82 -2.80
CA TRP A 248 -0.96 25.58 -3.53
C TRP A 248 -2.35 24.96 -3.39
N GLY A 249 -2.46 23.63 -3.49
CA GLY A 249 -3.70 22.90 -3.23
C GLY A 249 -4.20 23.04 -1.79
N LEU A 250 -3.28 23.09 -0.82
CA LEU A 250 -3.60 23.28 0.60
C LEU A 250 -4.06 24.71 0.93
N LEU A 251 -3.53 25.74 0.27
CA LEU A 251 -3.82 27.14 0.55
C LEU A 251 -4.90 27.75 -0.35
N GLY A 252 -5.14 27.16 -1.53
CA GLY A 252 -6.09 27.66 -2.51
C GLY A 252 -7.53 27.67 -2.01
N LYS A 253 -8.29 28.73 -2.32
CA LYS A 253 -9.74 28.77 -2.06
C LYS A 253 -10.47 28.03 -3.19
N GLY A 254 -11.29 27.05 -2.83
CA GLY A 254 -12.12 26.30 -3.80
C GLY A 254 -13.45 27.01 -4.06
N ARG A 255 -14.05 26.80 -5.25
CA ARG A 255 -15.38 27.35 -5.56
C ARG A 255 -16.47 26.84 -4.61
N GLY A 256 -16.37 25.59 -4.16
CA GLY A 256 -17.32 25.00 -3.19
C GLY A 256 -17.30 25.64 -1.81
N ASP A 257 -16.17 26.22 -1.39
CA ASP A 257 -16.05 26.93 -0.10
C ASP A 257 -16.67 28.33 -0.18
N THR A 258 -16.61 28.97 -1.35
CA THR A 258 -17.26 30.26 -1.62
C THR A 258 -18.78 30.14 -1.72
N GLU A 259 -19.30 29.10 -2.36
CA GLU A 259 -20.76 28.89 -2.48
C GLU A 259 -21.41 28.56 -1.12
N ARG A 260 -20.75 27.77 -0.25
CA ARG A 260 -21.22 27.51 1.13
C ARG A 260 -21.19 28.75 2.03
N ARG A 261 -20.29 29.70 1.78
CA ARG A 261 -20.22 30.99 2.51
C ARG A 261 -21.14 32.07 1.94
N ALA A 262 -21.48 31.97 0.65
CA ALA A 262 -22.40 32.87 -0.04
C ALA A 262 -23.87 32.46 0.09
N ALA A 263 -24.17 31.24 0.57
CA ALA A 263 -25.52 30.85 0.95
C ALA A 263 -26.03 31.83 2.02
N PRO A 264 -27.11 32.59 1.74
CA PRO A 264 -27.64 33.54 2.72
C PRO A 264 -28.08 32.75 3.95
N ALA A 265 -27.76 33.29 5.13
CA ALA A 265 -28.38 32.87 6.38
C ALA A 265 -29.86 33.27 6.35
N THR A 266 -30.68 32.61 5.53
CA THR A 266 -32.14 32.67 5.64
C THR A 266 -32.52 31.89 6.88
N GLY A 267 -32.55 32.63 8.00
CA GLY A 267 -33.11 32.15 9.24
C GLY A 267 -34.63 31.98 9.19
N ARG A 268 -35.09 31.27 10.22
CA ARG A 268 -36.42 31.25 10.86
C ARG A 268 -37.44 30.20 10.43
N ARG A 269 -37.72 29.36 11.44
CA ARG A 269 -39.02 29.11 12.11
C ARG A 269 -40.12 28.36 11.34
N ALA A 270 -40.73 27.48 12.14
CA ALA A 270 -42.13 27.05 12.13
C ALA A 270 -42.53 25.93 11.14
N ALA A 271 -42.57 24.72 11.69
CA ALA A 271 -43.76 23.86 11.69
C ALA A 271 -43.61 23.03 13.00
N GLY A 272 -44.53 23.06 13.96
CA GLY A 272 -45.97 22.91 13.78
C GLY A 272 -46.28 21.47 14.11
#